data_AF-A0A9D6CKE0-F1
#
_entry.id   AF-A0A9D6CKE0-F1
#
_cell.length_a   1.000
_cell.length_b   1.000
_cell.length_c   1.000
_cell.angle_alpha   90.00
_cell.angle_beta   90.00
_cell.angle_gamma   90.00
#
_symmetry.space_group_name_H-M   'P 1'
#
loop_
_entity.id
_entity.type
_entity.pdbx_description
1 polymer ?
#
loop_
_entity_poly.entity_id
_entity_poly.type
_entity_poly.pdbx_seq_one_letter_code
_entity_poly.pdbx_strand_id
1 'polypeptide(L)' 'MDEIVFDVQSVEPSGALIAFWDDPRGGGITTQGSDLWDLARAVRGAVAAHFDPPAAPSKIRLRFLQDLVLVSL' A
#
# COMPACT_ATOMS: atom_id res chain seq x y z
N MET A 1 -0.33 17.18 2.90
CA MET A 1 0.43 16.00 3.39
C MET A 1 1.36 15.63 2.27
N ASP A 2 2.67 15.69 2.47
CA ASP A 2 3.61 15.55 1.34
C ASP A 2 3.89 14.08 1.01
N GLU A 3 3.85 13.20 2.01
CA GLU A 3 4.10 11.78 1.85
C GLU A 3 3.08 10.93 2.60
N ILE A 4 2.60 9.88 1.95
CA ILE A 4 1.86 8.77 2.56
C ILE A 4 2.72 7.50 2.53
N VAL A 5 2.70 6.75 3.63
CA VAL A 5 3.47 5.51 3.78
C VAL A 5 2.48 4.39 4.05
N PHE A 6 2.37 3.47 3.10
CA PHE A 6 1.58 2.26 3.24
C PHE A 6 2.42 1.16 3.87
N ASP A 7 1.82 0.45 4.81
CA ASP A 7 2.35 -0.80 5.31
C ASP A 7 1.90 -1.95 4.43
N VAL A 8 2.85 -2.80 4.07
CA VAL A 8 2.64 -3.93 3.17
C VAL A 8 2.88 -5.24 3.90
N GLN A 9 1.92 -6.15 3.81
CA GLN A 9 2.01 -7.53 4.31
C GLN A 9 1.81 -8.51 3.18
N SER A 10 2.51 -9.65 3.25
CA SER A 10 2.30 -10.78 2.35
C SER A 10 1.24 -11.70 2.92
N VAL A 11 0.39 -12.23 2.05
CA VAL A 11 -0.65 -13.19 2.40
C VAL A 11 -0.20 -14.58 1.99
N GLU A 12 0.06 -15.43 2.98
CA GLU A 12 0.38 -16.84 2.74
C GLU A 12 -0.89 -17.69 2.65
N PRO A 13 -0.95 -18.72 1.79
CA PRO A 13 0.12 -19.19 0.88
C PRO A 13 0.06 -18.56 -0.53
N SER A 14 -0.80 -17.56 -0.76
CA SER A 14 -1.06 -17.05 -2.10
C SER A 14 0.07 -16.17 -2.65
N GLY A 15 0.91 -15.62 -1.77
CA GLY A 15 1.92 -14.63 -2.13
C GLY A 15 1.34 -13.26 -2.50
N ALA A 16 0.03 -13.06 -2.31
CA ALA A 16 -0.62 -11.78 -2.57
C ALA A 16 -0.14 -10.73 -1.56
N LEU A 17 -0.23 -9.45 -1.93
CA LEU A 17 0.18 -8.35 -1.09
C LEU A 17 -1.03 -7.52 -0.66
N ILE A 18 -1.06 -7.13 0.61
CA ILE A 18 -2.04 -6.18 1.15
C ILE A 18 -1.27 -4.92 1.56
N ALA A 19 -1.70 -3.77 1.05
CA ALA A 19 -1.21 -2.46 1.48
C ALA A 19 -2.29 -1.75 2.29
N PHE A 20 -1.93 -1.19 3.44
CA PHE A 20 -2.84 -0.40 4.26
C PHE A 20 -2.17 0.86 4.79
N TRP A 21 -2.96 1.90 4.96
CA TRP A 21 -2.59 3.15 5.61
C TRP A 21 -3.80 3.65 6.42
N ASP A 22 -3.58 3.93 7.70
CA ASP A 22 -4.59 4.50 8.58
C ASP A 22 -4.37 6.00 8.73
N ASP A 23 -5.40 6.82 8.47
CA ASP A 23 -5.34 8.26 8.72
C ASP A 23 -5.41 8.51 10.23
N PRO A 24 -4.46 9.22 10.84
CA PRO A 24 -4.55 9.62 12.26
C PRO A 24 -5.82 10.39 12.63
N ARG A 25 -6.50 10.99 11.65
CA ARG A 25 -7.76 11.74 11.82
C ARG A 25 -9.01 10.88 11.62
N GLY A 26 -8.85 9.61 11.25
CA GLY A 26 -9.92 8.63 11.06
C GLY A 26 -10.11 8.23 9.59
N GLY A 27 -10.40 6.95 9.38
CA GLY A 27 -10.46 6.34 8.04
C GLY A 27 -9.10 5.76 7.63
N GLY A 28 -8.95 5.50 6.34
CA GLY A 28 -7.74 4.91 5.79
C GLY A 28 -7.96 4.36 4.40
N ILE A 29 -6.91 3.73 3.88
CA ILE A 29 -6.92 3.05 2.59
C ILE A 29 -6.39 1.63 2.83
N THR A 30 -7.17 0.63 2.46
CA THR A 30 -6.71 -0.77 2.37
C THR A 30 -6.93 -1.26 0.95
N THR A 31 -5.89 -1.84 0.36
CA THR A 31 -5.94 -2.40 -0.99
C THR A 31 -5.07 -3.64 -1.09
N GLN A 32 -5.25 -4.41 -2.16
CA GLN A 32 -4.52 -5.65 -2.39
C GLN A 32 -4.10 -5.76 -3.85
N GLY A 33 -3.07 -6.57 -4.11
CA GLY A 33 -2.64 -6.94 -5.44
C GLY A 33 -2.03 -8.33 -5.45
N SER A 34 -2.11 -9.02 -6.59
CA SER A 34 -1.51 -10.36 -6.73
C SER A 34 0.02 -10.34 -6.78
N ASP A 35 0.60 -9.19 -7.11
CA ASP A 35 2.04 -8.95 -7.12
C ASP A 35 2.33 -7.46 -6.82
N LEU A 36 3.62 -7.08 -6.81
CA LEU A 36 4.04 -5.71 -6.53
C LEU A 36 3.53 -4.68 -7.56
N TRP A 37 3.44 -5.05 -8.82
CA TRP A 37 2.97 -4.15 -9.87
C TRP A 37 1.47 -3.92 -9.78
N ASP A 38 0.73 -4.99 -9.53
CA ASP A 38 -0.71 -4.92 -9.31
C ASP A 38 -1.05 -4.10 -8.06
N LEU A 39 -0.33 -4.34 -6.95
CA LEU A 39 -0.45 -3.56 -5.72
C LEU A 39 -0.16 -2.07 -5.98
N ALA A 40 0.90 -1.76 -6.73
CA ALA A 40 1.25 -0.37 -7.02
C ALA A 40 0.16 0.35 -7.84
N ARG A 41 -0.50 -0.34 -8.77
CA ARG A 41 -1.66 0.22 -9.50
C ARG A 41 -2.84 0.45 -8.56
N ALA A 42 -3.15 -0.55 -7.73
CA ALA A 42 -4.27 -0.49 -6.80
C ALA A 42 -4.09 0.65 -5.78
N VAL A 43 -2.89 0.81 -5.21
CA VAL A 43 -2.53 1.91 -4.29
C VAL A 43 -2.71 3.28 -4.96
N ARG A 44 -2.19 3.47 -6.18
CA ARG A 44 -2.34 4.75 -6.90
C ARG A 44 -3.81 5.08 -7.16
N GLY A 45 -4.59 4.09 -7.58
CA GLY A 45 -6.03 4.25 -7.80
C GLY A 45 -6.77 4.60 -6.51
N ALA A 46 -6.45 3.90 -5.41
CA ALA A 46 -7.07 4.14 -4.13
C ALA A 46 -6.73 5.54 -3.56
N VAL A 47 -5.47 5.97 -3.67
CA VAL A 47 -5.06 7.33 -3.28
C VAL A 47 -5.78 8.39 -4.12
N ALA A 48 -5.87 8.20 -5.44
CA ALA A 48 -6.58 9.13 -6.32
C ALA A 48 -8.10 9.20 -6.05
N ALA A 49 -8.70 8.10 -5.56
CA ALA A 49 -10.11 8.05 -5.20
C ALA A 49 -10.39 8.58 -3.78
N HIS A 50 -9.41 8.48 -2.88
CA HIS A 50 -9.56 8.88 -1.47
C HIS A 50 -9.32 10.38 -1.26
N PHE A 51 -8.36 10.98 -1.98
CA PHE A 51 -8.01 12.38 -1.84
C PHE A 51 -8.57 13.22 -2.99
N ASP A 52 -9.15 14.37 -2.66
CA ASP A 52 -9.37 15.42 -3.65
C ASP A 52 -8.02 15.91 -4.21
N PRO A 53 -7.94 16.34 -5.49
CA PRO A 53 -6.67 16.73 -6.12
C PRO A 53 -5.78 17.71 -5.32
N PRO A 54 -6.29 18.77 -4.67
CA PRO A 54 -5.45 19.67 -3.89
C PRO A 54 -4.96 19.07 -2.55
N ALA A 55 -5.57 17.96 -2.11
CA ALA A 55 -5.23 17.27 -0.85
C ALA A 55 -4.38 16.00 -1.08
N ALA A 56 -4.23 15.56 -2.33
CA ALA A 56 -3.50 14.34 -2.67
C ALA A 56 -2.01 14.45 -2.31
N PRO A 57 -1.40 13.38 -1.76
CA PRO A 57 0.02 13.38 -1.44
C PRO A 57 0.88 13.42 -2.70
N SER A 58 1.99 14.14 -2.65
CA SER A 58 2.95 14.22 -3.77
C SER A 58 3.89 13.01 -3.83
N LYS A 59 3.96 12.24 -2.75
CA LYS A 59 4.79 11.03 -2.63
C LYS A 59 4.04 9.88 -1.96
N ILE A 60 4.16 8.69 -2.53
CA ILE A 60 3.64 7.43 -1.97
C ILE A 60 4.83 6.51 -1.74
N ARG A 61 4.94 5.94 -0.54
CA ARG A 61 5.96 4.94 -0.19
C ARG A 61 5.30 3.66 0.31
N LEU A 62 5.88 2.51 -0.05
CA LEU A 62 5.51 1.21 0.49
C LEU A 62 6.58 0.78 1.51
N ARG A 63 6.16 0.42 2.72
CA ARG A 63 6.98 -0.17 3.79
C ARG A 63 6.55 -1.61 3.97
N PHE A 64 7.39 -2.55 3.57
CA PHE A 64 7.15 -3.97 3.82
C PHE A 64 7.36 -4.26 5.31
N LEU A 65 6.35 -4.84 5.96
CA LEU A 65 6.38 -5.21 7.38
C LEU A 65 7.03 -6.58 7.61
N GLN A 66 7.14 -7.36 6.55
CA GLN A 66 7.78 -8.68 6.54
C GLN A 66 8.93 -8.64 5.54
N ASP A 67 9.96 -9.41 5.84
CA ASP A 67 11.07 -9.59 4.91
C ASP A 67 10.59 -10.34 3.66
N LEU A 68 11.02 -9.86 2.50
CA LEU A 68 10.86 -10.62 1.27
C LEU A 68 11.90 -11.74 1.24
N VAL A 69 11.49 -12.93 1.65
CA VAL A 69 12.34 -14.13 1.64
C VAL A 69 12.44 -14.65 0.20
N LEU A 70 13.60 -14.49 -0.43
CA LEU A 70 13.84 -15.00 -1.79
C LEU A 70 14.21 -16.49 -1.81
N VAL A 71 14.86 -16.96 -0.74
CA VAL A 71 15.26 -18.34 -0.56
C VAL A 71 15.32 -18.64 0.95
N SER A 72 14.78 -19.78 1.35
CA SER A 72 14.99 -20.38 2.67
C SER A 72 15.48 -21.80 2.42
N LEU A 73 16.77 -22.05 2.69
CA LEU A 73 17.43 -23.35 2.52
C LEU A 73 17.40 -24.15 3.82
#